data_AF-A0A416DDN6-F1
#
_entry.id   AF-A0A416DDN6-F1
#
_cell.length_a   1.000
_cell.length_b   1.000
_cell.length_c   1.000
_cell.angle_alpha   90.00
_cell.angle_beta   90.00
_cell.angle_gamma   90.00
#
_symmetry.space_group_name_H-M   'P 1'
#
loop_
_entity.id
_entity.type
_entity.pdbx_description
1 polymer ?
#
loop_
_entity_poly.entity_id
_entity_poly.type
_entity_poly.pdbx_seq_one_letter_code
_entity_poly.pdbx_strand_id
1 'polypeptide(L)'
;MAVDNIDLSGEIKAWKDAAYGKDVRAANVAAFEKIQGTVNDTVQNVNQASEDASSASQNAQKAVDDIQSAIETATSKASEAAGSATAADTSKKAAASSAAAADNSKTQAAASAAEAKKIAQGLGDFDGTAAKVKITDTYGLVVSALGESTAQALIDAIANKVVNELINKNKIVNNLLATDASTVLAGTQGAALDKRLVAAEKAVTQLNSEIGYIQNYDIDTLSSPSQLTHSGYYQFVNCSSTVNDNASTKFTDYQIGDFVGLLITRNGYATSDAGCQWGTFIITSPRFTNKFWIGRIWGYKFVNFIKIGS
;
A
#
# COMPACT_ATOMS: atom_id res chain seq x y z
N MET A 1 -96.05 -0.66 -76.75
CA MET A 1 -96.98 0.09 -77.63
C MET A 1 -97.62 -0.91 -78.57
N ALA A 2 -98.95 -0.91 -78.69
CA ALA A 2 -99.64 -1.81 -79.61
C ALA A 2 -99.46 -1.28 -81.04
N VAL A 3 -99.04 -2.14 -81.97
CA VAL A 3 -99.10 -1.85 -83.40
C VAL A 3 -100.48 -2.30 -83.84
N ASP A 4 -101.34 -1.36 -84.24
CA ASP A 4 -102.66 -1.71 -84.76
C ASP A 4 -102.50 -2.45 -86.10
N ASN A 5 -103.28 -3.51 -86.30
CA ASN A 5 -103.27 -4.23 -87.57
C ASN A 5 -103.76 -3.30 -88.70
N ILE A 6 -103.05 -3.29 -89.83
CA ILE A 6 -103.44 -2.49 -91.00
C ILE A 6 -104.79 -3.00 -91.53
N ASP A 7 -105.84 -2.21 -91.37
CA ASP A 7 -107.16 -2.49 -91.94
C ASP A 7 -107.27 -1.93 -93.37
N LEU A 8 -107.17 -2.83 -94.34
CA LEU A 8 -107.32 -2.56 -95.77
C LEU A 8 -108.71 -2.95 -96.31
N SER A 9 -109.66 -3.32 -95.45
CA SER A 9 -110.96 -3.86 -95.87
C SER A 9 -111.75 -2.90 -96.78
N GLY A 10 -111.68 -1.60 -96.48
CA GLY A 10 -112.29 -0.54 -97.30
C GLY A 10 -111.64 -0.39 -98.69
N GLU A 11 -110.31 -0.42 -98.75
CA GLU A 11 -109.54 -0.31 -100.00
C GLU A 11 -109.71 -1.56 -100.86
N ILE A 12 -109.74 -2.74 -100.25
CA ILE A 12 -110.03 -4.02 -100.92
C ILE A 12 -111.43 -4.00 -101.53
N LYS A 13 -112.43 -3.45 -100.82
CA LYS A 13 -113.79 -3.30 -101.35
C LYS A 13 -113.84 -2.32 -102.53
N ALA A 14 -113.18 -1.17 -102.42
CA ALA A 14 -113.07 -0.20 -103.52
C ALA A 14 -112.37 -0.79 -104.77
N TRP A 15 -111.40 -1.70 -104.57
CA TRP A 15 -110.75 -2.44 -105.66
C TRP A 15 -111.71 -3.40 -106.38
N LYS A 16 -112.60 -4.07 -105.64
CA LYS A 16 -113.61 -4.99 -106.17
C LYS A 16 -114.73 -4.28 -106.94
N ASP A 17 -115.13 -3.11 -106.46
CA ASP A 17 -116.24 -2.33 -107.01
C ASP A 17 -115.80 -1.40 -108.18
N ALA A 18 -114.51 -1.43 -108.56
CA ALA A 18 -113.93 -0.58 -109.60
C ALA A 18 -114.45 -0.92 -111.02
N ALA A 19 -115.05 0.05 -111.71
CA ALA A 19 -115.54 -0.11 -113.08
C ALA A 19 -114.51 0.27 -114.16
N TYR A 20 -113.53 1.12 -113.81
CA TYR A 20 -112.48 1.59 -114.73
C TYR A 20 -111.10 1.53 -114.07
N GLY A 21 -110.03 1.46 -114.89
CA GLY A 21 -108.64 1.37 -114.38
C GLY A 21 -108.18 2.56 -113.52
N LYS A 22 -108.87 3.71 -113.57
CA LYS A 22 -108.61 4.85 -112.67
C LYS A 22 -109.03 4.54 -111.23
N ASP A 23 -110.08 3.74 -111.03
CA ASP A 23 -110.65 3.41 -109.72
C ASP A 23 -109.74 2.40 -109.01
N VAL A 24 -109.20 1.42 -109.77
CA VAL A 24 -108.16 0.49 -109.31
C VAL A 24 -106.90 1.22 -108.85
N ARG A 25 -106.45 2.22 -109.62
CA ARG A 25 -105.30 3.06 -109.23
C ARG A 25 -105.58 3.84 -107.94
N ALA A 26 -106.76 4.41 -107.80
CA ALA A 26 -107.14 5.16 -106.59
C ALA A 26 -107.16 4.27 -105.34
N ALA A 27 -107.75 3.08 -105.42
CA ALA A 27 -107.76 2.12 -104.31
C ALA A 27 -106.36 1.58 -103.95
N ASN A 28 -105.48 1.38 -104.95
CA ASN A 28 -104.06 1.06 -104.70
C ASN A 28 -103.31 2.19 -103.99
N VAL A 29 -103.49 3.44 -104.44
CA VAL A 29 -102.87 4.61 -103.81
C VAL A 29 -103.29 4.71 -102.35
N ALA A 30 -104.59 4.61 -102.06
CA ALA A 30 -105.11 4.63 -100.68
C ALA A 30 -104.54 3.50 -99.81
N ALA A 31 -104.43 2.29 -100.34
CA ALA A 31 -103.81 1.16 -99.62
C ALA A 31 -102.32 1.41 -99.34
N PHE A 32 -101.57 1.92 -100.32
CA PHE A 32 -100.16 2.25 -100.13
C PHE A 32 -99.94 3.41 -99.14
N GLU A 33 -100.81 4.41 -99.14
CA GLU A 33 -100.79 5.50 -98.14
C GLU A 33 -101.00 4.96 -96.73
N LYS A 34 -101.99 4.07 -96.52
CA LYS A 34 -102.22 3.41 -95.22
C LYS A 34 -101.04 2.57 -94.75
N ILE A 35 -100.45 1.78 -95.66
CA ILE A 35 -99.28 0.94 -95.36
C ILE A 35 -98.09 1.83 -94.98
N GLN A 36 -97.81 2.89 -95.77
CA GLN A 36 -96.72 3.81 -95.47
C GLN A 36 -96.92 4.52 -94.15
N GLY A 37 -98.14 4.99 -93.84
CA GLY A 37 -98.47 5.58 -92.54
C GLY A 37 -98.15 4.63 -91.39
N THR A 38 -98.66 3.40 -91.46
CA THR A 38 -98.43 2.40 -90.39
C THR A 38 -96.95 2.02 -90.25
N VAL A 39 -96.23 1.87 -91.37
CA VAL A 39 -94.79 1.57 -91.36
C VAL A 39 -94.00 2.72 -90.76
N ASN A 40 -94.31 3.97 -91.12
CA ASN A 40 -93.65 5.15 -90.56
C ASN A 40 -93.88 5.26 -89.05
N ASP A 41 -95.12 5.06 -88.59
CA ASP A 41 -95.46 5.06 -87.16
C ASP A 41 -94.72 3.94 -86.41
N THR A 42 -94.63 2.75 -87.02
CA THR A 42 -93.89 1.61 -86.44
C THR A 42 -92.39 1.92 -86.31
N VAL A 43 -91.78 2.49 -87.35
CA VAL A 43 -90.35 2.88 -87.32
C VAL A 43 -90.11 3.96 -86.27
N GLN A 44 -90.98 4.96 -86.15
CA GLN A 44 -90.89 5.98 -85.10
C GLN A 44 -90.97 5.35 -83.71
N ASN A 45 -91.92 4.43 -83.49
CA ASN A 45 -92.07 3.71 -82.22
C ASN A 45 -90.83 2.86 -81.88
N VAL A 46 -90.24 2.17 -82.86
CA VAL A 46 -89.02 1.38 -82.67
C VAL A 46 -87.82 2.29 -82.35
N ASN A 47 -87.68 3.41 -83.04
CA ASN A 47 -86.62 4.38 -82.77
C ASN A 47 -86.76 4.96 -81.36
N GLN A 48 -87.97 5.37 -80.96
CA GLN A 48 -88.23 5.85 -79.60
C GLN A 48 -87.90 4.78 -78.55
N ALA A 49 -88.34 3.54 -78.75
CA ALA A 49 -88.02 2.43 -77.84
C ALA A 49 -86.50 2.17 -77.74
N SER A 50 -85.77 2.33 -78.85
CA SER A 50 -84.31 2.22 -78.88
C SER A 50 -83.62 3.35 -78.10
N GLU A 51 -84.10 4.59 -78.26
CA GLU A 51 -83.63 5.75 -77.48
C GLU A 51 -83.90 5.58 -75.99
N ASP A 52 -85.09 5.09 -75.63
CA ASP A 52 -85.46 4.80 -74.24
C ASP A 52 -84.58 3.69 -73.66
N ALA A 53 -84.32 2.61 -74.42
CA ALA A 53 -83.44 1.52 -74.01
C ALA A 53 -81.98 1.95 -73.86
N SER A 54 -81.49 2.81 -74.75
CA SER A 54 -80.16 3.42 -74.67
C SER A 54 -80.04 4.29 -73.41
N SER A 55 -81.02 5.14 -73.16
CA SER A 55 -81.09 5.99 -71.95
C SER A 55 -81.13 5.16 -70.67
N ALA A 56 -81.92 4.08 -70.65
CA ALA A 56 -81.98 3.16 -69.52
C ALA A 56 -80.63 2.47 -69.28
N SER A 57 -79.92 2.08 -70.34
CA SER A 57 -78.60 1.45 -70.25
C SER A 57 -77.53 2.40 -69.71
N GLN A 58 -77.54 3.67 -70.14
CA GLN A 58 -76.64 4.70 -69.62
C GLN A 58 -76.90 4.97 -68.13
N ASN A 59 -78.16 5.05 -67.73
CA ASN A 59 -78.53 5.22 -66.32
C ASN A 59 -78.09 4.02 -65.46
N ALA A 60 -78.26 2.79 -65.97
CA ALA A 60 -77.80 1.59 -65.31
C ALA A 60 -76.26 1.57 -65.15
N GLN A 61 -75.52 1.97 -66.19
CA GLN A 61 -74.07 2.07 -66.11
C GLN A 61 -73.63 3.11 -65.08
N LYS A 62 -74.26 4.28 -65.07
CA LYS A 62 -73.98 5.30 -64.05
C LYS A 62 -74.22 4.78 -62.63
N ALA A 63 -75.30 4.03 -62.40
CA ALA A 63 -75.57 3.43 -61.10
C ALA A 63 -74.50 2.41 -60.70
N VAL A 64 -73.98 1.62 -61.64
CA VAL A 64 -72.86 0.70 -61.40
C VAL A 64 -71.60 1.46 -61.00
N ASP A 65 -71.27 2.55 -61.70
CA ASP A 65 -70.08 3.36 -61.41
C ASP A 65 -70.17 4.05 -60.03
N ASP A 66 -71.36 4.56 -59.68
CA ASP A 66 -71.64 5.14 -58.37
C ASP A 66 -71.49 4.08 -57.24
N ILE A 67 -71.98 2.86 -57.47
CA ILE A 67 -71.84 1.74 -56.51
C ILE A 67 -70.36 1.35 -56.35
N GLN A 68 -69.62 1.24 -57.45
CA GLN A 68 -68.21 0.89 -57.43
C GLN A 68 -67.39 1.92 -56.62
N SER A 69 -67.64 3.21 -56.84
CA SER A 69 -67.03 4.30 -56.08
C SER A 69 -67.35 4.22 -54.57
N ALA A 70 -68.58 3.85 -54.22
CA ALA A 70 -69.00 3.68 -52.83
C ALA A 70 -68.30 2.48 -52.16
N ILE A 71 -68.12 1.36 -52.89
CA ILE A 71 -67.40 0.17 -52.41
C ILE A 71 -65.93 0.50 -52.13
N GLU A 72 -65.27 1.23 -53.03
CA GLU A 72 -63.88 1.66 -52.87
C GLU A 72 -63.72 2.54 -51.62
N THR A 73 -64.62 3.50 -51.44
CA THR A 73 -64.65 4.38 -50.26
C THR A 73 -64.87 3.58 -48.97
N ALA A 74 -65.82 2.64 -48.96
CA ALA A 74 -66.09 1.81 -47.79
C ALA A 74 -64.89 0.91 -47.43
N THR A 75 -64.23 0.35 -48.44
CA THR A 75 -63.04 -0.51 -48.27
C THR A 75 -61.86 0.28 -47.72
N SER A 76 -61.65 1.50 -48.23
CA SER A 76 -60.62 2.42 -47.71
C SER A 76 -60.86 2.76 -46.24
N LYS A 77 -62.09 3.17 -45.88
CA LYS A 77 -62.45 3.48 -44.49
C LYS A 77 -62.33 2.27 -43.54
N ALA A 78 -62.68 1.08 -44.00
CA ALA A 78 -62.49 -0.14 -43.22
C ALA A 78 -61.00 -0.41 -42.92
N SER A 79 -60.13 -0.16 -43.90
CA SER A 79 -58.68 -0.29 -43.73
C SER A 79 -58.11 0.74 -42.76
N GLU A 80 -58.55 2.00 -42.85
CA GLU A 80 -58.18 3.06 -41.90
C GLU A 80 -58.62 2.75 -40.46
N ALA A 81 -59.83 2.20 -40.30
CA ALA A 81 -60.34 1.77 -39.00
C ALA A 81 -59.52 0.61 -38.41
N ALA A 82 -59.13 -0.36 -39.23
CA ALA A 82 -58.26 -1.47 -38.80
C ALA A 82 -56.86 -0.98 -38.37
N GLY A 83 -56.29 -0.03 -39.12
CA GLY A 83 -55.04 0.63 -38.75
C GLY A 83 -55.15 1.38 -37.42
N SER A 84 -56.24 2.12 -37.23
CA SER A 84 -56.53 2.85 -35.98
C SER A 84 -56.70 1.92 -34.78
N ALA A 85 -57.37 0.78 -34.95
CA ALA A 85 -57.52 -0.23 -33.91
C ALA A 85 -56.16 -0.84 -33.50
N THR A 86 -55.28 -1.09 -34.47
CA THR A 86 -53.92 -1.58 -34.22
C THR A 86 -53.10 -0.56 -33.43
N ALA A 87 -53.15 0.71 -33.83
CA ALA A 87 -52.45 1.80 -33.12
C ALA A 87 -52.96 1.98 -31.68
N ALA A 88 -54.25 1.79 -31.44
CA ALA A 88 -54.84 1.82 -30.11
C ALA A 88 -54.34 0.66 -29.23
N ASP A 89 -54.24 -0.56 -29.76
CA ASP A 89 -53.70 -1.71 -29.03
C ASP A 89 -52.22 -1.52 -28.68
N THR A 90 -51.41 -1.00 -29.61
CA THR A 90 -50.01 -0.64 -29.35
C THR A 90 -49.90 0.41 -28.26
N SER A 91 -50.74 1.45 -28.30
CA SER A 91 -50.76 2.51 -27.28
C SER A 91 -51.14 1.96 -25.90
N LYS A 92 -52.11 1.03 -25.84
CA LYS A 92 -52.50 0.35 -24.60
C LYS A 92 -51.35 -0.48 -24.00
N LYS A 93 -50.62 -1.22 -24.84
CA LYS A 93 -49.44 -1.99 -24.41
C LYS A 93 -48.33 -1.07 -23.89
N ALA A 94 -48.06 0.05 -24.57
CA ALA A 94 -47.06 1.03 -24.13
C ALA A 94 -47.43 1.68 -22.78
N ALA A 95 -48.72 2.00 -22.58
CA ALA A 95 -49.21 2.53 -21.31
C ALA A 95 -49.03 1.52 -20.16
N ALA A 96 -49.32 0.23 -20.40
CA ALA A 96 -49.12 -0.83 -19.42
C ALA A 96 -47.62 -1.00 -19.05
N SER A 97 -46.72 -1.00 -20.03
CA SER A 97 -45.27 -1.05 -19.79
C SER A 97 -44.78 0.16 -18.98
N SER A 98 -45.31 1.35 -19.27
CA SER A 98 -44.95 2.58 -18.56
C SER A 98 -45.41 2.53 -17.09
N ALA A 99 -46.61 2.00 -16.83
CA ALA A 99 -47.10 1.79 -15.46
C ALA A 99 -46.20 0.83 -14.68
N ALA A 100 -45.82 -0.31 -15.27
CA ALA A 100 -44.92 -1.27 -14.63
C ALA A 100 -43.53 -0.67 -14.33
N ALA A 101 -42.99 0.17 -15.24
CA ALA A 101 -41.72 0.86 -15.02
C ALA A 101 -41.81 1.88 -13.86
N ALA A 102 -42.95 2.56 -13.71
CA ALA A 102 -43.18 3.48 -12.60
C ALA A 102 -43.24 2.73 -11.26
N ASP A 103 -43.93 1.59 -11.19
CA ASP A 103 -43.98 0.75 -9.99
C ASP A 103 -42.59 0.20 -9.58
N ASN A 104 -41.81 -0.23 -10.56
CA ASN A 104 -40.43 -0.67 -10.32
C ASN A 104 -39.54 0.47 -9.80
N SER A 105 -39.68 1.67 -10.36
CA SER A 105 -38.95 2.86 -9.92
C SER A 105 -39.30 3.26 -8.49
N LYS A 106 -40.60 3.18 -8.13
CA LYS A 106 -41.07 3.40 -6.75
C LYS A 106 -40.46 2.41 -5.76
N THR A 107 -40.38 1.13 -6.15
CA THR A 107 -39.78 0.08 -5.33
C THR A 107 -38.29 0.33 -5.11
N GLN A 108 -37.55 0.68 -6.16
CA GLN A 108 -36.13 1.01 -6.06
C GLN A 108 -35.88 2.25 -5.19
N ALA A 109 -36.68 3.31 -5.36
CA ALA A 109 -36.58 4.50 -4.53
C ALA A 109 -36.78 4.20 -3.03
N ALA A 110 -37.76 3.33 -2.70
CA ALA A 110 -37.98 2.88 -1.33
C ALA A 110 -36.79 2.08 -0.77
N ALA A 111 -36.19 1.20 -1.59
CA ALA A 111 -35.00 0.44 -1.20
C ALA A 111 -33.78 1.36 -0.96
N SER A 112 -33.54 2.32 -1.85
CA SER A 112 -32.47 3.31 -1.69
C SER A 112 -32.67 4.18 -0.45
N ALA A 113 -33.90 4.59 -0.15
CA ALA A 113 -34.21 5.35 1.06
C ALA A 113 -33.97 4.52 2.34
N ALA A 114 -34.32 3.23 2.32
CA ALA A 114 -34.05 2.32 3.44
C ALA A 114 -32.54 2.13 3.65
N GLU A 115 -31.76 1.99 2.59
CA GLU A 115 -30.30 1.85 2.68
C GLU A 115 -29.64 3.13 3.18
N ALA A 116 -30.04 4.30 2.67
CA ALA A 116 -29.56 5.59 3.15
C ALA A 116 -29.85 5.76 4.66
N LYS A 117 -31.02 5.31 5.13
CA LYS A 117 -31.37 5.32 6.55
C LYS A 117 -30.46 4.38 7.38
N LYS A 118 -30.17 3.17 6.89
CA LYS A 118 -29.24 2.25 7.56
C LYS A 118 -27.83 2.83 7.65
N ILE A 119 -27.34 3.44 6.57
CA ILE A 119 -26.03 4.10 6.54
C ILE A 119 -26.00 5.24 7.56
N ALA A 120 -27.02 6.10 7.57
CA ALA A 120 -27.13 7.19 8.54
C ALA A 120 -27.20 6.67 9.98
N GLN A 121 -27.94 5.60 10.25
CA GLN A 121 -27.99 4.95 11.56
C GLN A 121 -26.66 4.30 11.97
N GLY A 122 -25.96 3.68 11.02
CA GLY A 122 -24.66 3.04 11.24
C GLY A 122 -23.54 4.04 11.49
N LEU A 123 -23.59 5.22 10.85
CA LEU A 123 -22.69 6.33 11.13
C LEU A 123 -23.04 7.03 12.45
N GLY A 124 -24.30 7.01 12.86
CA GLY A 124 -24.76 7.59 14.13
C GLY A 124 -24.38 9.07 14.25
N ASP A 125 -23.77 9.45 15.38
CA ASP A 125 -23.29 10.80 15.66
C ASP A 125 -21.85 11.06 15.19
N PHE A 126 -21.34 10.27 14.23
CA PHE A 126 -19.97 10.46 13.74
C PHE A 126 -19.85 11.80 13.02
N ASP A 127 -19.04 12.69 13.59
CA ASP A 127 -18.78 14.05 13.10
C ASP A 127 -17.46 14.16 12.31
N GLY A 128 -16.86 13.01 11.95
CA GLY A 128 -15.55 12.96 11.31
C GLY A 128 -14.38 12.94 12.30
N THR A 129 -14.63 13.03 13.62
CA THR A 129 -13.57 13.06 14.63
C THR A 129 -13.45 11.74 15.39
N ALA A 130 -12.25 11.43 15.88
CA ALA A 130 -12.00 10.28 16.75
C ALA A 130 -12.67 10.42 18.14
N ALA A 131 -13.17 11.61 18.50
CA ALA A 131 -13.81 11.86 19.79
C ALA A 131 -15.22 11.25 19.88
N LYS A 132 -15.92 11.07 18.74
CA LYS A 132 -17.25 10.44 18.69
C LYS A 132 -17.22 8.94 18.40
N VAL A 133 -16.06 8.41 18.02
CA VAL A 133 -15.89 6.97 17.76
C VAL A 133 -15.72 6.25 19.09
N LYS A 134 -16.76 5.51 19.49
CA LYS A 134 -16.71 4.62 20.66
C LYS A 134 -15.98 3.32 20.30
N ILE A 135 -15.02 2.93 21.12
CA ILE A 135 -14.28 1.67 21.04
C ILE A 135 -14.12 1.04 22.42
N THR A 136 -13.93 -0.26 22.47
CA THR A 136 -13.64 -0.98 23.72
C THR A 136 -12.18 -0.78 24.12
N ASP A 137 -11.95 -0.26 25.32
CA ASP A 137 -10.62 -0.17 25.94
C ASP A 137 -10.20 -1.52 26.51
N THR A 138 -9.71 -2.42 25.65
CA THR A 138 -9.33 -3.79 26.04
C THR A 138 -8.22 -3.84 27.08
N TYR A 139 -7.40 -2.79 27.18
CA TYR A 139 -6.20 -2.77 28.01
C TYR A 139 -6.35 -1.92 29.27
N GLY A 140 -7.48 -1.24 29.43
CA GLY A 140 -7.73 -0.35 30.56
C GLY A 140 -6.79 0.85 30.61
N LEU A 141 -6.50 1.44 29.44
CA LEU A 141 -5.59 2.59 29.30
C LEU A 141 -6.24 3.93 29.69
N VAL A 142 -7.56 4.05 29.52
CA VAL A 142 -8.35 5.26 29.82
C VAL A 142 -9.38 4.98 30.91
N VAL A 143 -10.06 3.83 30.83
CA VAL A 143 -11.10 3.38 31.79
C VAL A 143 -10.75 1.99 32.31
N SER A 144 -11.62 1.36 33.10
CA SER A 144 -11.43 -0.06 33.45
C SER A 144 -11.38 -0.92 32.19
N ALA A 145 -10.51 -1.91 32.15
CA ALA A 145 -10.39 -2.82 31.01
C ALA A 145 -11.76 -3.36 30.56
N LEU A 146 -11.96 -3.40 29.25
CA LEU A 146 -13.21 -3.73 28.55
C LEU A 146 -14.34 -2.69 28.68
N GLY A 147 -14.08 -1.52 29.26
CA GLY A 147 -15.00 -0.39 29.23
C GLY A 147 -15.04 0.33 27.88
N GLU A 148 -16.12 1.06 27.58
CA GLU A 148 -16.17 1.93 26.39
C GLU A 148 -15.31 3.18 26.61
N SER A 149 -14.50 3.53 25.62
CA SER A 149 -13.76 4.78 25.52
C SER A 149 -13.90 5.38 24.13
N THR A 150 -13.48 6.63 23.95
CA THR A 150 -13.37 7.21 22.61
C THR A 150 -12.02 6.86 22.00
N ALA A 151 -11.97 6.75 20.68
CA ALA A 151 -10.71 6.50 19.98
C ALA A 151 -9.67 7.60 20.28
N GLN A 152 -10.11 8.86 20.38
CA GLN A 152 -9.23 9.98 20.75
C GLN A 152 -8.62 9.80 22.15
N ALA A 153 -9.44 9.46 23.17
CA ALA A 153 -8.93 9.31 24.53
C ALA A 153 -7.89 8.18 24.64
N LEU A 154 -8.08 7.08 23.91
CA LEU A 154 -7.13 5.98 23.85
C LEU A 154 -5.82 6.37 23.15
N ILE A 155 -5.90 7.11 22.05
CA ILE A 155 -4.72 7.66 21.36
C ILE A 155 -3.95 8.58 22.30
N ASP A 156 -4.65 9.47 23.02
CA ASP A 156 -4.04 10.40 23.97
C ASP A 156 -3.37 9.66 25.14
N ALA A 157 -4.02 8.62 25.67
CA ALA A 157 -3.45 7.78 26.73
C ALA A 157 -2.20 7.02 26.27
N ILE A 158 -2.21 6.47 25.04
CA ILE A 158 -1.05 5.81 24.44
C ILE A 158 0.08 6.83 24.24
N ALA A 159 -0.22 8.00 23.66
CA ALA A 159 0.77 9.05 23.44
C ALA A 159 1.40 9.50 24.75
N ASN A 160 0.60 9.67 25.80
CA ASN A 160 1.09 10.01 27.14
C ASN A 160 1.98 8.89 27.73
N LYS A 161 1.54 7.63 27.67
CA LYS A 161 2.34 6.49 28.15
C LYS A 161 3.67 6.35 27.40
N VAL A 162 3.68 6.54 26.08
CA VAL A 162 4.91 6.48 25.28
C VAL A 162 5.84 7.64 25.63
N VAL A 163 5.35 8.88 25.59
CA VAL A 163 6.19 10.08 25.72
C VAL A 163 6.63 10.34 27.16
N ASN A 164 5.76 10.12 28.14
CA ASN A 164 6.03 10.52 29.53
C ASN A 164 6.43 9.36 30.44
N GLU A 165 5.98 8.13 30.17
CA GLU A 165 6.33 6.97 31.00
C GLU A 165 7.49 6.16 30.41
N LEU A 166 7.34 5.67 29.17
CA LEU A 166 8.31 4.76 28.54
C LEU A 166 9.55 5.49 28.02
N ILE A 167 9.34 6.59 27.31
CA ILE A 167 10.38 7.44 26.73
C ILE A 167 10.46 8.72 27.56
N ASN A 168 10.45 8.60 28.89
CA ASN A 168 10.58 9.76 29.74
C ASN A 168 11.89 10.50 29.37
N LYS A 169 11.79 11.69 28.79
CA LYS A 169 12.93 12.47 28.31
C LYS A 169 13.99 12.71 29.40
N ASN A 170 13.58 12.76 30.67
CA ASN A 170 14.50 12.90 31.80
C ASN A 170 15.24 11.58 32.14
N LYS A 171 14.77 10.44 31.62
CA LYS A 171 15.42 9.11 31.71
C LYS A 171 16.17 8.72 30.43
N ILE A 172 16.07 9.49 29.35
CA ILE A 172 17.07 9.44 28.26
C ILE A 172 18.32 10.16 28.78
N VAL A 173 19.02 9.49 29.68
CA VAL A 173 20.30 9.98 30.18
C VAL A 173 21.32 9.87 29.06
N ASN A 174 22.20 10.86 28.95
CA ASN A 174 23.38 10.76 28.11
C ASN A 174 24.13 9.47 28.51
N ASN A 175 24.27 8.54 27.56
CA ASN A 175 24.58 7.11 27.74
C ASN A 175 25.87 6.78 28.51
N LEU A 176 26.60 7.79 28.97
CA LEU A 176 27.91 7.69 29.63
C LEU A 176 27.88 8.08 31.12
N LEU A 177 26.78 8.64 31.64
CA LEU A 177 26.76 9.28 32.98
C LEU A 177 25.67 8.77 33.93
N ALA A 178 24.88 7.75 33.55
CA ALA A 178 23.77 7.27 34.37
C ALA A 178 24.28 6.42 35.56
N THR A 179 24.16 6.94 36.78
CA THR A 179 24.52 6.23 38.03
C THR A 179 23.34 5.52 38.69
N ASP A 180 22.11 5.68 38.17
CA ASP A 180 20.89 5.06 38.71
C ASP A 180 20.52 3.80 37.91
N ALA A 181 20.51 2.65 38.59
CA ALA A 181 20.22 1.34 38.04
C ALA A 181 18.75 1.15 37.60
N SER A 182 17.86 2.10 37.88
CA SER A 182 16.44 2.08 37.46
C SER A 182 16.18 2.74 36.09
N THR A 183 17.23 3.16 35.39
CA THR A 183 17.14 3.77 34.05
C THR A 183 17.44 2.77 32.94
N VAL A 184 16.75 2.95 31.80
CA VAL A 184 16.43 1.87 30.85
C VAL A 184 17.59 1.51 29.91
N LEU A 185 18.66 2.31 29.84
CA LEU A 185 19.87 2.01 29.08
C LEU A 185 21.11 2.54 29.83
N ALA A 186 22.18 1.74 29.87
CA ALA A 186 23.54 2.04 30.37
C ALA A 186 23.88 1.90 31.87
N GLY A 187 22.93 1.83 32.81
CA GLY A 187 23.27 1.75 34.26
C GLY A 187 24.17 0.56 34.65
N THR A 188 23.92 -0.63 34.09
CA THR A 188 24.72 -1.83 34.39
C THR A 188 26.03 -1.91 33.60
N GLN A 189 26.04 -1.43 32.35
CA GLN A 189 27.23 -1.49 31.49
C GLN A 189 28.27 -0.42 31.86
N GLY A 190 27.84 0.79 32.23
CA GLY A 190 28.74 1.86 32.69
C GLY A 190 29.49 1.47 33.97
N ALA A 191 28.78 0.92 34.96
CA ALA A 191 29.39 0.42 36.19
C ALA A 191 30.35 -0.77 35.95
N ALA A 192 30.06 -1.62 34.96
CA ALA A 192 30.94 -2.73 34.60
C ALA A 192 32.21 -2.24 33.90
N LEU A 193 32.12 -1.21 33.05
CA LEU A 193 33.27 -0.58 32.38
C LEU A 193 34.17 0.14 33.39
N ASP A 194 33.60 0.91 34.31
CA ASP A 194 34.33 1.60 35.38
C ASP A 194 35.16 0.62 36.22
N LYS A 195 34.53 -0.47 36.70
CA LYS A 195 35.24 -1.53 37.43
C LYS A 195 36.39 -2.14 36.63
N ARG A 196 36.19 -2.37 35.32
CA ARG A 196 37.24 -2.92 34.44
C ARG A 196 38.37 -1.92 34.20
N LEU A 197 38.06 -0.63 34.07
CA LEU A 197 39.03 0.43 33.89
C LEU A 197 39.90 0.60 35.13
N VAL A 198 39.28 0.71 36.32
CA VAL A 198 39.99 0.80 37.60
C VAL A 198 40.92 -0.41 37.83
N ALA A 199 40.45 -1.62 37.48
CA ALA A 199 41.28 -2.82 37.57
C ALA A 199 42.48 -2.77 36.62
N ALA A 200 42.28 -2.27 35.39
CA ALA A 200 43.36 -2.12 34.41
C ALA A 200 44.39 -1.06 34.85
N GLU A 201 43.95 0.10 35.36
CA GLU A 201 44.83 1.14 35.88
C GLU A 201 45.70 0.63 37.05
N LYS A 202 45.10 -0.14 37.96
CA LYS A 202 45.83 -0.78 39.06
C LYS A 202 46.87 -1.79 38.55
N ALA A 203 46.51 -2.61 37.56
CA ALA A 203 47.43 -3.59 36.97
C ALA A 203 48.62 -2.92 36.26
N VAL A 204 48.38 -1.84 35.51
CA VAL A 204 49.45 -1.06 34.86
C VAL A 204 50.39 -0.43 35.89
N THR A 205 49.84 0.14 36.97
CA THR A 205 50.64 0.70 38.07
C THR A 205 51.53 -0.37 38.72
N GLN A 206 50.97 -1.55 38.96
CA GLN A 206 51.71 -2.68 39.52
C GLN A 206 52.84 -3.13 38.59
N LEU A 207 52.58 -3.34 37.30
CA LEU A 207 53.62 -3.72 36.33
C LEU A 207 54.75 -2.70 36.26
N ASN A 208 54.44 -1.40 36.28
CA ASN A 208 55.45 -0.35 36.32
C ASN A 208 56.29 -0.37 37.60
N SER A 209 55.70 -0.77 38.74
CA SER A 209 56.45 -0.95 40.00
C SER A 209 57.33 -2.21 40.01
N GLU A 210 56.93 -3.28 39.33
CA GLU A 210 57.67 -4.55 39.25
C GLU A 210 58.85 -4.48 38.26
N ILE A 211 58.73 -3.69 37.19
CA ILE A 211 59.80 -3.45 36.20
C ILE A 211 60.88 -2.46 36.74
N GLY A 212 60.57 -1.72 37.82
CA GLY A 212 61.30 -0.53 38.28
C GLY A 212 62.54 -0.72 39.17
N TYR A 213 63.26 -1.84 39.14
CA TYR A 213 64.52 -2.00 39.88
C TYR A 213 65.70 -2.45 38.99
N ILE A 214 66.09 -1.57 38.06
CA ILE A 214 67.50 -1.40 37.68
C ILE A 214 68.00 -0.10 38.34
N GLN A 215 67.73 0.07 39.64
CA GLN A 215 68.34 1.16 40.39
C GLN A 215 69.73 0.70 40.81
N ASN A 216 70.77 1.46 40.46
CA ASN A 216 72.08 1.29 41.06
C ASN A 216 71.95 1.65 42.54
N TYR A 217 72.15 0.68 43.43
CA TYR A 217 72.07 0.97 44.85
C TYR A 217 73.35 1.69 45.31
N ASP A 218 73.18 2.90 45.82
CA ASP A 218 74.25 3.75 46.32
C ASP A 218 74.76 3.29 47.68
N ILE A 219 76.05 2.99 47.77
CA ILE A 219 76.77 2.79 49.04
C ILE A 219 77.91 3.81 49.09
N ASP A 220 77.91 4.73 50.06
CA ASP A 220 78.96 5.75 50.17
C ASP A 220 80.37 5.14 50.29
N THR A 221 80.50 4.11 51.13
CA THR A 221 81.75 3.36 51.30
C THR A 221 81.45 1.88 51.53
N LEU A 222 81.87 1.03 50.61
CA LEU A 222 81.79 -0.42 50.78
C LEU A 222 82.81 -0.86 51.84
N SER A 223 82.33 -1.41 52.94
CA SER A 223 83.12 -1.90 54.07
C SER A 223 82.84 -3.36 54.40
N SER A 224 81.67 -3.88 54.02
CA SER A 224 81.22 -5.23 54.34
C SER A 224 80.12 -5.71 53.38
N PRO A 225 80.00 -7.04 53.13
CA PRO A 225 78.87 -7.63 52.42
C PRO A 225 77.51 -7.35 53.06
N SER A 226 77.45 -6.95 54.34
CA SER A 226 76.21 -6.56 55.01
C SER A 226 75.53 -5.35 54.37
N GLN A 227 76.25 -4.58 53.56
CA GLN A 227 75.69 -3.46 52.80
C GLN A 227 75.09 -3.89 51.45
N LEU A 228 75.33 -5.13 51.02
CA LEU A 228 74.81 -5.67 49.76
C LEU A 228 73.48 -6.40 50.03
N THR A 229 72.38 -5.66 50.03
CA THR A 229 71.07 -6.10 50.54
C THR A 229 70.17 -6.86 49.55
N HIS A 230 70.55 -6.92 48.29
CA HIS A 230 69.80 -7.56 47.20
C HIS A 230 70.73 -8.03 46.06
N SER A 231 70.30 -8.98 45.23
CA SER A 231 71.02 -9.28 43.98
C SER A 231 70.80 -8.14 42.98
N GLY A 232 71.84 -7.68 42.31
CA GLY A 232 71.72 -6.58 41.35
C GLY A 232 72.92 -5.64 41.34
N TYR A 233 72.69 -4.46 40.77
CA TYR A 233 73.71 -3.44 40.54
C TYR A 233 73.91 -2.55 41.77
N TYR A 234 75.17 -2.29 42.09
CA TYR A 234 75.59 -1.39 43.15
C TYR A 234 76.53 -0.34 42.59
N GLN A 235 76.51 0.85 43.15
CA GLN A 235 77.52 1.85 42.92
C GLN A 235 78.05 2.35 44.25
N PHE A 236 79.36 2.55 44.34
CA PHE A 236 79.98 2.98 45.58
C PHE A 236 81.21 3.84 45.35
N VAL A 237 81.24 5.00 46.00
CA VAL A 237 82.27 6.02 45.77
C VAL A 237 83.62 5.53 46.32
N ASN A 238 83.60 4.95 47.52
CA ASN A 238 84.79 4.50 48.22
C ASN A 238 84.69 3.03 48.61
N CYS A 239 85.84 2.40 48.82
CA CYS A 239 85.92 1.09 49.43
C CYS A 239 86.87 1.17 50.62
N SER A 240 86.47 0.61 51.75
CA SER A 240 87.25 0.58 52.99
C SER A 240 88.24 -0.59 52.95
N SER A 241 89.37 -0.45 53.64
CA SER A 241 90.32 -1.57 53.82
C SER A 241 89.68 -2.75 54.56
N THR A 242 88.60 -2.54 55.32
CA THR A 242 87.88 -3.56 56.09
C THR A 242 87.30 -4.69 55.23
N VAL A 243 87.05 -4.44 53.93
CA VAL A 243 86.63 -5.52 53.02
C VAL A 243 87.67 -6.64 52.95
N ASN A 244 88.93 -6.35 53.29
CA ASN A 244 90.04 -7.30 53.26
C ASN A 244 90.26 -8.03 54.60
N ASP A 245 89.55 -7.68 55.67
CA ASP A 245 89.84 -8.19 57.03
C ASP A 245 89.75 -9.72 57.14
N ASN A 246 88.84 -10.32 56.37
CA ASN A 246 88.61 -11.77 56.37
C ASN A 246 89.03 -12.45 55.05
N ALA A 247 89.65 -11.69 54.13
CA ALA A 247 89.94 -12.16 52.79
C ALA A 247 91.34 -12.80 52.72
N SER A 248 91.43 -14.05 52.26
CA SER A 248 92.71 -14.73 52.08
C SER A 248 93.56 -14.07 50.98
N THR A 249 92.92 -13.59 49.93
CA THR A 249 93.50 -12.73 48.89
C THR A 249 92.82 -11.38 48.94
N LYS A 250 93.61 -10.31 48.93
CA LYS A 250 93.12 -8.95 49.19
C LYS A 250 92.74 -8.24 47.89
N PHE A 251 91.67 -7.46 47.95
CA PHE A 251 91.35 -6.43 46.99
C PHE A 251 92.33 -5.27 47.17
N THR A 252 93.37 -5.23 46.35
CA THR A 252 94.45 -4.23 46.50
C THR A 252 94.13 -2.87 45.88
N ASP A 253 93.16 -2.81 44.95
CA ASP A 253 92.75 -1.57 44.27
C ASP A 253 91.60 -0.83 44.99
N TYR A 254 91.33 -1.14 46.26
CA TYR A 254 90.19 -0.60 47.02
C TYR A 254 90.21 0.92 47.20
N GLN A 255 91.37 1.57 47.06
CA GLN A 255 91.52 3.02 47.20
C GLN A 255 91.26 3.82 45.91
N ILE A 256 91.02 3.13 44.78
CA ILE A 256 90.90 3.79 43.46
C ILE A 256 89.63 4.64 43.32
N GLY A 257 88.53 4.21 43.95
CA GLY A 257 87.25 4.91 43.96
C GLY A 257 86.38 4.69 42.72
N ASP A 258 85.18 5.26 42.75
CA ASP A 258 84.15 5.22 41.69
C ASP A 258 83.82 3.79 41.25
N PHE A 259 83.40 2.94 42.16
CA PHE A 259 83.17 1.55 41.87
C PHE A 259 81.73 1.29 41.40
N VAL A 260 81.60 0.33 40.50
CA VAL A 260 80.34 -0.30 40.13
C VAL A 260 80.44 -1.78 40.44
N GLY A 261 79.43 -2.30 41.11
CA GLY A 261 79.32 -3.67 41.57
C GLY A 261 78.16 -4.40 40.90
N LEU A 262 78.34 -5.69 40.63
CA LEU A 262 77.23 -6.60 40.35
C LEU A 262 77.26 -7.74 41.37
N LEU A 263 76.24 -7.78 42.24
CA LEU A 263 76.04 -8.89 43.14
C LEU A 263 75.19 -9.95 42.45
N ILE A 264 75.80 -11.13 42.27
CA ILE A 264 75.14 -12.32 41.77
C ILE A 264 74.94 -13.25 42.97
N THR A 265 73.69 -13.39 43.39
CA THR A 265 73.31 -14.29 44.48
C THR A 265 71.94 -14.91 44.26
N ARG A 266 71.66 -16.01 44.97
CA ARG A 266 70.35 -16.65 44.95
C ARG A 266 69.36 -15.82 45.78
N ASN A 267 68.09 -15.86 45.38
CA ASN A 267 67.02 -15.22 46.15
C ASN A 267 67.02 -15.71 47.62
N GLY A 268 66.94 -14.78 48.57
CA GLY A 268 67.00 -15.04 50.01
C GLY A 268 68.41 -15.07 50.64
N TYR A 269 69.49 -14.95 49.86
CA TYR A 269 70.87 -14.92 50.39
C TYR A 269 71.44 -13.51 50.57
N ALA A 270 70.73 -12.50 50.07
CA ALA A 270 70.92 -11.11 50.44
C ALA A 270 69.57 -10.60 50.96
N THR A 271 69.59 -9.94 52.10
CA THR A 271 68.39 -9.37 52.75
C THR A 271 68.64 -7.91 53.12
N SER A 272 67.55 -7.14 53.27
CA SER A 272 67.62 -5.74 53.73
C SER A 272 68.33 -5.58 55.08
N ASP A 273 68.18 -6.57 55.96
CA ASP A 273 68.53 -6.40 57.37
C ASP A 273 69.94 -6.90 57.70
N ALA A 274 70.46 -7.86 56.94
CA ALA A 274 71.77 -8.48 57.19
C ALA A 274 72.76 -8.36 56.02
N GLY A 275 72.29 -7.95 54.85
CA GLY A 275 73.04 -7.95 53.59
C GLY A 275 73.33 -9.35 53.05
N CYS A 276 74.41 -9.48 52.28
CA CYS A 276 74.70 -10.69 51.51
C CYS A 276 75.46 -11.71 52.35
N GLN A 277 74.83 -12.86 52.59
CA GLN A 277 75.43 -14.00 53.29
C GLN A 277 76.31 -14.86 52.38
N TRP A 278 75.84 -15.13 51.16
CA TRP A 278 76.55 -15.94 50.17
C TRP A 278 76.37 -15.34 48.79
N GLY A 279 77.44 -15.20 48.02
CA GLY A 279 77.34 -14.65 46.67
C GLY A 279 78.68 -14.36 46.03
N THR A 280 78.61 -13.90 44.79
CA THR A 280 79.75 -13.43 44.03
C THR A 280 79.53 -11.96 43.70
N PHE A 281 80.47 -11.12 44.10
CA PHE A 281 80.42 -9.69 43.86
C PHE A 281 81.49 -9.30 42.84
N ILE A 282 81.07 -8.90 41.66
CA ILE A 282 81.95 -8.40 40.61
C ILE A 282 82.12 -6.91 40.85
N ILE A 283 83.35 -6.44 40.98
CA ILE A 283 83.70 -5.05 41.22
C ILE A 283 84.50 -4.53 40.04
N THR A 284 84.04 -3.44 39.45
CA THR A 284 84.78 -2.67 38.46
C THR A 284 84.82 -1.20 38.85
N SER A 285 85.63 -0.42 38.15
CA SER A 285 85.69 1.03 38.26
C SER A 285 86.07 1.56 36.88
N PRO A 286 85.56 2.71 36.42
CA PRO A 286 86.03 3.35 35.20
C PRO A 286 87.52 3.75 35.29
N ARG A 287 88.09 3.75 36.50
CA ARG A 287 89.52 4.00 36.75
C ARG A 287 90.36 2.72 36.70
N PHE A 288 89.74 1.54 36.54
CA PHE A 288 90.47 0.30 36.28
C PHE A 288 90.83 0.18 34.81
N THR A 289 92.12 0.03 34.52
CA THR A 289 92.59 -0.29 33.17
C THR A 289 92.70 -1.80 33.00
N ASN A 290 91.96 -2.38 32.04
CA ASN A 290 92.01 -3.80 31.64
C ASN A 290 91.88 -4.81 32.79
N LYS A 291 91.22 -4.43 33.89
CA LYS A 291 91.05 -5.28 35.06
C LYS A 291 89.69 -5.11 35.71
N PHE A 292 89.25 -6.15 36.40
CA PHE A 292 88.16 -6.09 37.36
C PHE A 292 88.42 -7.10 38.48
N TRP A 293 87.62 -7.02 39.54
CA TRP A 293 87.78 -7.86 40.71
C TRP A 293 86.54 -8.71 40.95
N ILE A 294 86.74 -9.91 41.46
CA ILE A 294 85.67 -10.80 41.88
C ILE A 294 85.87 -11.08 43.36
N GLY A 295 84.96 -10.58 44.19
CA GLY A 295 84.88 -10.89 45.61
C GLY A 295 83.95 -12.08 45.85
N ARG A 296 84.47 -13.13 46.49
CA ARG A 296 83.62 -14.22 47.00
C ARG A 296 83.11 -13.87 48.38
N ILE A 297 81.79 -13.94 48.56
CA ILE A 297 81.12 -13.70 49.84
C ILE A 297 80.70 -15.03 50.45
N TRP A 298 81.07 -15.23 51.72
CA TRP A 298 80.66 -16.39 52.50
C TRP A 298 80.48 -16.02 53.97
N GLY A 299 79.30 -16.29 54.53
CA GLY A 299 78.99 -15.98 55.93
C GLY A 299 79.08 -14.50 56.25
N TYR A 300 78.54 -13.63 55.38
CA TYR A 300 78.56 -12.16 55.50
C TYR A 300 79.94 -11.51 55.43
N LYS A 301 80.92 -12.23 54.88
CA LYS A 301 82.32 -11.77 54.80
C LYS A 301 82.84 -11.95 53.37
N PHE A 302 83.67 -11.00 52.93
CA PHE A 302 84.52 -11.24 51.77
C PHE A 302 85.64 -12.17 52.20
N VAL A 303 85.66 -13.38 51.63
CA VAL A 303 86.63 -14.42 52.00
C VAL A 303 87.78 -14.54 51.02
N ASN A 304 87.61 -14.03 49.80
CA ASN A 304 88.61 -14.07 48.75
C ASN A 304 88.31 -12.99 47.71
N PHE A 305 89.34 -12.30 47.23
CA PHE A 305 89.29 -11.47 46.03
C PHE A 305 90.21 -11.99 44.94
N ILE A 306 89.68 -12.06 43.72
CA ILE A 306 90.43 -12.46 42.53
C ILE A 306 90.50 -11.26 41.59
N LYS A 307 91.71 -10.86 41.24
CA LYS A 307 91.95 -9.89 40.15
C LYS A 307 91.93 -10.63 38.82
N ILE A 308 91.11 -10.16 37.89
CA ILE A 308 91.08 -10.64 36.51
C ILE A 308 91.62 -9.53 35.61
N GLY A 309 92.62 -9.85 34.79
CA GLY A 309 93.34 -8.89 33.96
C GLY A 309 94.60 -8.32 34.63
N SER A 310 95.37 -7.57 33.86
CA SER A 310 96.68 -7.02 34.25
C SER A 310 96.60 -5.52 34.48
#